data_AF-A0A150QEU6-F1
#
_entry.id   AF-A0A150QEU6-F1
#
_cell.length_a   1.000
_cell.length_b   1.000
_cell.length_c   1.000
_cell.angle_alpha   90.00
_cell.angle_beta   90.00
_cell.angle_gamma   90.00
#
_symmetry.space_group_name_H-M   'P 1'
#
loop_
_entity.id
_entity.type
_entity.pdbx_description
1 polymer ?
#
loop_
_entity_poly.entity_id
_entity_poly.type
_entity_poly.pdbx_seq_one_letter_code
_entity_poly.pdbx_strand_id
1 'polypeptide(L)'
;MTRAPSPPRPKGAASPARSAPVAPADALGEQVAMIDRARDALGAGDAAGCLAALDAHDARFPRSAMGEEATVLRIEALIRLGDRARAADLGQRFLASRPTSPHAAGVRALLGATTDR
;
A
#
# COMPACT_ATOMS: atom_id res chain seq x y z
N MET A 1 52.34 -21.15 36.44
CA MET A 1 51.98 -22.05 35.32
C MET A 1 50.72 -21.51 34.65
N THR A 2 50.84 -21.30 33.35
CA THR A 2 49.97 -20.62 32.37
C THR A 2 48.57 -21.22 32.19
N ARG A 3 47.53 -20.37 31.98
CA ARG A 3 46.62 -20.46 30.81
C ARG A 3 45.68 -19.25 30.71
N ALA A 4 45.86 -18.44 29.66
CA ALA A 4 44.76 -17.71 29.04
C ALA A 4 44.05 -18.64 28.03
N PRO A 5 42.75 -18.43 27.78
CA PRO A 5 42.38 -18.25 26.37
C PRO A 5 41.32 -17.16 26.12
N SER A 6 41.37 -16.72 24.86
CA SER A 6 40.73 -15.60 24.16
C SER A 6 39.21 -15.43 24.23
N PRO A 7 38.70 -14.21 23.94
CA PRO A 7 37.27 -13.93 23.79
C PRO A 7 36.75 -14.30 22.40
N PRO A 8 35.51 -14.83 22.27
CA PRO A 8 34.85 -14.92 20.98
C PRO A 8 34.26 -13.57 20.54
N ARG A 9 34.60 -13.20 19.31
CA ARG A 9 34.15 -12.05 18.51
C ARG A 9 32.63 -12.11 18.19
N PRO A 10 32.02 -10.98 17.78
CA PRO A 10 30.60 -10.71 17.96
C PRO A 10 29.72 -11.57 17.06
N LYS A 11 28.59 -12.02 17.61
CA LYS A 11 27.54 -12.70 16.84
C LYS A 11 26.97 -11.72 15.83
N GLY A 12 26.95 -12.18 14.59
CA GLY A 12 26.72 -11.41 13.39
C GLY A 12 25.41 -10.63 13.38
N ALA A 13 25.43 -9.62 12.52
CA ALA A 13 24.30 -8.83 12.07
C ALA A 13 22.99 -9.63 12.07
N ALA A 14 21.97 -9.04 12.69
CA ALA A 14 20.60 -9.48 12.55
C ALA A 14 20.24 -9.50 11.05
N SER A 15 20.32 -10.69 10.44
CA SER A 15 19.61 -10.98 9.20
C SER A 15 18.17 -10.53 9.39
N PRO A 16 17.56 -9.84 8.41
CA PRO A 16 16.15 -9.51 8.49
C PRO A 16 15.41 -10.84 8.68
N ALA A 17 14.66 -10.93 9.78
CA ALA A 17 13.87 -12.10 10.11
C ALA A 17 13.11 -12.50 8.85
N ARG A 18 13.48 -13.64 8.28
CA ARG A 18 12.76 -14.27 7.19
C ARG A 18 11.39 -14.58 7.76
N SER A 19 10.42 -13.72 7.42
CA SER A 19 9.03 -13.85 7.81
C SER A 19 8.63 -15.30 7.66
N ALA A 20 8.24 -15.93 8.77
CA ALA A 20 7.59 -17.22 8.71
C ALA A 20 6.43 -17.12 7.70
N PRO A 21 6.16 -18.16 6.90
CA PRO A 21 5.03 -18.14 5.98
C PRO A 21 3.76 -17.96 6.81
N VAL A 22 3.22 -16.74 6.80
CA VAL A 22 1.93 -16.40 7.39
C VAL A 22 0.90 -17.32 6.72
N ALA A 23 0.09 -18.00 7.52
CA ALA A 23 -0.96 -18.84 6.98
C ALA A 23 -1.86 -17.99 6.07
N PRO A 24 -2.33 -18.49 4.92
CA PRO A 24 -3.07 -17.67 3.95
C PRO A 24 -4.29 -16.94 4.53
N ALA A 25 -4.93 -17.52 5.55
CA ALA A 25 -6.06 -16.91 6.26
C ALA A 25 -5.65 -15.69 7.11
N ASP A 26 -4.52 -15.79 7.82
CA ASP A 26 -3.98 -14.68 8.62
C ASP A 26 -3.55 -13.51 7.71
N ALA A 27 -3.05 -13.83 6.51
CA ALA A 27 -2.67 -12.83 5.52
C ALA A 27 -3.86 -12.04 4.96
N LEU A 28 -5.04 -12.67 4.81
CA LEU A 28 -6.24 -12.00 4.30
C LEU A 28 -6.82 -11.03 5.35
N GLY A 29 -6.91 -11.45 6.62
CA GLY A 29 -7.36 -10.58 7.71
C GLY A 29 -6.46 -9.36 7.88
N GLU A 30 -5.13 -9.55 7.77
CA GLU A 30 -4.17 -8.45 7.80
C GLU A 30 -4.33 -7.49 6.61
N GLN A 31 -4.54 -8.02 5.38
CA GLN A 31 -4.78 -7.20 4.19
C GLN A 31 -6.03 -6.33 4.33
N VAL A 32 -7.16 -6.91 4.75
CA VAL A 32 -8.41 -6.18 4.96
C VAL A 32 -8.21 -5.07 5.99
N ALA A 33 -7.56 -5.38 7.12
CA ALA A 33 -7.29 -4.39 8.15
C ALA A 33 -6.35 -3.25 7.69
N MET A 34 -5.45 -3.49 6.74
CA MET A 34 -4.62 -2.43 6.16
C MET A 34 -5.42 -1.53 5.21
N ILE A 35 -6.27 -2.11 4.36
CA ILE A 35 -7.14 -1.36 3.45
C ILE A 35 -8.19 -0.55 4.21
N ASP A 36 -8.79 -1.10 5.25
CA ASP A 36 -9.76 -0.38 6.08
C ASP A 36 -9.12 0.81 6.78
N ARG A 37 -7.90 0.68 7.32
CA ARG A 37 -7.16 1.82 7.87
C ARG A 37 -6.89 2.92 6.83
N ALA A 38 -6.55 2.54 5.60
CA ALA A 38 -6.37 3.52 4.53
C ALA A 38 -7.68 4.26 4.20
N ARG A 39 -8.80 3.52 4.17
CA ARG A 39 -10.14 4.09 3.96
C ARG A 39 -10.55 5.03 5.10
N ASP A 40 -10.31 4.63 6.35
CA ASP A 40 -10.62 5.45 7.53
C ASP A 40 -9.81 6.74 7.55
N ALA A 41 -8.50 6.66 7.25
CA ALA A 41 -7.65 7.84 7.14
C ALA A 41 -8.17 8.80 6.06
N LEU A 42 -8.57 8.26 4.90
CA LEU A 42 -9.17 9.05 3.84
C LEU A 42 -10.49 9.70 4.29
N GLY A 43 -11.37 8.95 4.97
CA GLY A 43 -12.62 9.45 5.53
C GLY A 43 -12.42 10.57 6.56
N ALA A 44 -11.34 10.50 7.36
CA ALA A 44 -10.94 11.52 8.31
C ALA A 44 -10.28 12.76 7.68
N GLY A 45 -10.06 12.76 6.36
CA GLY A 45 -9.36 13.84 5.66
C GLY A 45 -7.83 13.73 5.69
N ASP A 46 -7.28 12.67 6.29
CA ASP A 46 -5.85 12.37 6.28
C ASP A 46 -5.46 11.59 5.02
N ALA A 47 -5.44 12.30 3.89
CA ALA A 47 -5.06 11.73 2.61
C ALA A 47 -3.58 11.28 2.58
N ALA A 48 -2.70 11.93 3.36
CA ALA A 48 -1.29 11.53 3.47
C ALA A 48 -1.15 10.20 4.24
N GLY A 49 -1.88 10.04 5.34
CA GLY A 49 -1.96 8.80 6.10
C GLY A 49 -2.55 7.65 5.28
N CYS A 50 -3.56 7.94 4.43
CA CYS A 50 -4.07 6.96 3.47
C CYS A 50 -2.97 6.46 2.52
N LEU A 51 -2.19 7.37 1.90
CA LEU A 51 -1.09 6.97 1.02
C LEU A 51 -0.04 6.12 1.74
N ALA A 52 0.36 6.52 2.94
CA ALA A 52 1.33 5.78 3.73
C ALA A 52 0.85 4.36 4.08
N ALA A 53 -0.44 4.21 4.43
CA ALA A 53 -1.04 2.91 4.71
C ALA A 53 -1.07 2.01 3.45
N LEU A 54 -1.39 2.58 2.29
CA LEU A 54 -1.40 1.86 1.01
C LEU A 54 0.01 1.46 0.55
N ASP A 55 1.01 2.31 0.79
CA ASP A 55 2.42 1.98 0.48
C ASP A 55 2.90 0.79 1.33
N ALA A 56 2.51 0.76 2.61
CA ALA A 56 2.80 -0.37 3.51
C ALA A 56 2.09 -1.66 3.07
N HIS A 57 0.83 -1.55 2.64
CA HIS A 57 0.08 -2.68 2.08
C HIS A 57 0.78 -3.24 0.83
N ASP A 58 1.17 -2.39 -0.12
CA ASP A 58 1.77 -2.84 -1.38
C ASP A 58 3.15 -3.48 -1.19
N ALA A 59 3.94 -2.96 -0.24
CA ALA A 59 5.22 -3.55 0.13
C ALA A 59 5.07 -4.95 0.74
N ARG A 60 3.99 -5.19 1.49
CA ARG A 60 3.74 -6.46 2.17
C ARG A 60 2.96 -7.47 1.32
N PHE A 61 2.08 -6.99 0.44
CA PHE A 61 1.18 -7.79 -0.37
C PHE A 61 1.19 -7.37 -1.86
N PRO A 62 2.33 -7.48 -2.56
CA PRO A 62 2.47 -7.01 -3.95
C PRO A 62 1.61 -7.77 -4.98
N ARG A 63 1.03 -8.91 -4.58
CA ARG A 63 0.13 -9.73 -5.40
C ARG A 63 -1.28 -9.85 -4.79
N SER A 64 -1.69 -8.85 -4.02
CA SER A 64 -3.01 -8.81 -3.37
C SER A 64 -4.15 -8.75 -4.37
N ALA A 65 -5.23 -9.49 -4.10
CA ALA A 65 -6.50 -9.35 -4.82
C ALA A 65 -7.16 -7.99 -4.55
N MET A 66 -6.80 -7.31 -3.46
CA MET A 66 -7.29 -5.97 -3.11
C MET A 66 -6.48 -4.84 -3.76
N GLY A 67 -5.55 -5.15 -4.66
CA GLY A 67 -4.74 -4.15 -5.35
C GLY A 67 -5.56 -3.15 -6.18
N GLU A 68 -6.74 -3.55 -6.66
CA GLU A 68 -7.65 -2.64 -7.37
C GLU A 68 -8.23 -1.59 -6.42
N GLU A 69 -8.82 -2.03 -5.31
CA GLU A 69 -9.34 -1.15 -4.25
C GLU A 69 -8.24 -0.21 -3.72
N ALA A 70 -7.05 -0.75 -3.45
CA ALA A 70 -5.89 0.05 -3.04
C ALA A 70 -5.53 1.13 -4.06
N THR A 71 -5.60 0.82 -5.35
CA THR A 71 -5.31 1.79 -6.42
C THR A 71 -6.37 2.89 -6.46
N VAL A 72 -7.65 2.55 -6.31
CA VAL A 72 -8.75 3.54 -6.29
C VAL A 72 -8.59 4.50 -5.11
N LEU A 73 -8.36 3.98 -3.90
CA LEU A 73 -8.11 4.80 -2.70
C LEU A 73 -6.89 5.71 -2.88
N ARG A 74 -5.83 5.22 -3.52
CA ARG A 74 -4.63 6.02 -3.82
C ARG A 74 -4.94 7.17 -4.77
N ILE A 75 -5.73 6.93 -5.83
CA ILE A 75 -6.16 7.99 -6.77
C ILE A 75 -6.95 9.06 -6.02
N GLU A 76 -7.92 8.66 -5.18
CA GLU A 76 -8.73 9.60 -4.41
C GLU A 76 -7.88 10.40 -3.41
N ALA A 77 -6.95 9.75 -2.70
CA ALA A 77 -6.03 10.43 -1.79
C ALA A 77 -5.16 11.47 -2.51
N LEU A 78 -4.62 11.15 -3.68
CA LEU A 78 -3.84 12.09 -4.49
C LEU A 78 -4.67 13.30 -4.91
N ILE A 79 -5.94 13.10 -5.28
CA ILE A 79 -6.86 14.19 -5.61
C ILE A 79 -7.09 15.10 -4.41
N ARG A 80 -7.33 14.53 -3.22
CA ARG A 80 -7.54 15.29 -1.98
C ARG A 80 -6.29 16.08 -1.55
N LEU A 81 -5.10 15.56 -1.83
CA LEU A 81 -3.84 16.28 -1.62
C LEU A 81 -3.55 17.36 -2.69
N GLY A 82 -4.35 17.42 -3.75
CA GLY A 82 -4.13 18.34 -4.87
C GLY A 82 -3.13 17.85 -5.91
N ASP A 83 -2.59 16.64 -5.77
CA ASP A 83 -1.65 16.01 -6.71
C ASP A 83 -2.41 15.38 -7.90
N ARG A 84 -3.10 16.24 -8.64
CA ARG A 84 -3.97 15.86 -9.77
C ARG A 84 -3.19 15.18 -10.89
N ALA A 85 -1.93 15.58 -11.11
CA ALA A 85 -1.08 15.01 -12.16
C ALA A 85 -0.79 13.52 -11.91
N ARG A 86 -0.40 13.15 -10.68
CA ARG A 86 -0.18 11.74 -10.34
C ARG A 86 -1.48 10.96 -10.26
N ALA A 87 -2.57 11.57 -9.80
CA ALA A 87 -3.89 10.94 -9.81
C ALA A 87 -4.32 10.58 -11.24
N ALA A 88 -4.13 11.51 -12.19
CA ALA A 88 -4.44 11.30 -13.60
C ALA A 88 -3.58 10.20 -14.23
N ASP A 89 -2.26 10.25 -14.08
CA ASP A 89 -1.36 9.19 -14.60
C ASP A 89 -1.75 7.81 -14.06
N LEU A 90 -1.95 7.70 -12.74
CA LEU A 90 -2.33 6.43 -12.11
C LEU A 90 -3.70 5.94 -12.58
N GLY A 91 -4.69 6.84 -12.64
CA GLY A 91 -6.03 6.51 -13.09
C GLY A 91 -6.09 6.08 -14.56
N GLN A 92 -5.35 6.75 -15.44
CA GLN A 92 -5.26 6.34 -16.85
C GLN A 92 -4.62 4.96 -17.02
N ARG A 93 -3.54 4.67 -16.27
CA ARG A 93 -2.92 3.33 -16.26
C ARG A 93 -3.87 2.26 -15.73
N PHE A 94 -4.63 2.57 -14.69
CA PHE A 94 -5.65 1.68 -14.16
C PHE A 94 -6.71 1.36 -15.22
N LEU A 95 -7.24 2.37 -15.89
CA LEU A 95 -8.26 2.20 -16.92
C LEU A 95 -7.75 1.47 -18.17
N ALA A 96 -6.49 1.69 -18.55
CA ALA A 96 -5.87 1.01 -19.68
C ALA A 96 -5.62 -0.48 -19.39
N SER A 97 -5.22 -0.82 -18.17
CA SER A 97 -4.97 -2.21 -17.75
C SER A 97 -6.23 -2.96 -17.34
N ARG A 98 -7.25 -2.26 -16.84
CA ARG A 98 -8.48 -2.84 -16.28
C ARG A 98 -9.74 -2.14 -16.78
N PRO A 99 -10.00 -2.15 -18.10
CA PRO A 99 -11.12 -1.40 -18.68
C PRO A 99 -12.50 -1.91 -18.26
N THR A 100 -12.61 -3.20 -17.89
CA THR A 100 -13.85 -3.89 -17.48
C THR A 100 -13.98 -4.06 -15.96
N SER A 101 -13.06 -3.49 -15.17
CA SER A 101 -13.15 -3.57 -13.70
C SER A 101 -14.38 -2.81 -13.19
N PRO A 102 -15.07 -3.32 -12.15
CA PRO A 102 -16.15 -2.59 -11.48
C PRO A 102 -15.73 -1.19 -11.02
N HIS A 103 -14.45 -1.00 -10.71
CA HIS A 103 -13.90 0.28 -10.25
C HIS A 103 -13.66 1.28 -11.39
N ALA A 104 -13.67 0.84 -12.65
CA ALA A 104 -13.34 1.70 -13.79
C ALA A 104 -14.29 2.91 -13.92
N ALA A 105 -15.58 2.72 -13.63
CA ALA A 105 -16.54 3.82 -13.63
C ALA A 105 -16.23 4.86 -12.55
N GLY A 106 -15.93 4.41 -11.32
CA GLY A 106 -15.53 5.29 -10.21
C GLY A 106 -14.24 6.05 -10.48
N VAL A 107 -13.24 5.39 -11.05
CA VAL A 107 -11.97 6.05 -11.43
C VAL A 107 -12.21 7.14 -12.49
N ARG A 108 -13.03 6.88 -13.51
CA ARG A 108 -13.38 7.92 -14.50
C ARG A 108 -14.07 9.13 -13.85
N ALA A 109 -14.98 8.89 -12.91
CA ALA A 109 -15.66 9.96 -12.18
C ALA A 109 -14.70 10.80 -11.34
N LEU A 110 -13.79 10.13 -10.60
CA LEU A 110 -12.74 10.80 -9.81
C LEU A 110 -11.87 11.71 -10.69
N LEU A 111 -11.41 11.20 -11.84
CA LEU A 111 -10.61 12.00 -12.77
C LEU A 111 -11.40 13.17 -13.37
N GLY A 112 -12.66 12.97 -13.73
CA GLY A 112 -13.52 14.04 -14.23
C GLY A 112 -13.69 15.19 -13.25
N ALA A 113 -13.82 14.90 -11.96
CA ALA A 113 -13.93 15.91 -10.91
C ALA A 113 -12.66 16.78 -10.73
N THR A 114 -11.50 16.34 -11.24
CA THR A 114 -10.26 17.13 -11.16
C THR A 114 -10.14 18.22 -12.22
N THR A 115 -10.90 18.11 -13.31
CA THR A 115 -10.85 19.03 -14.47
C THR A 115 -11.79 20.24 -14.31
N ASP A 116 -12.83 20.12 -13.48
CA ASP A 116 -13.94 21.10 -13.36
C ASP A 116 -13.69 22.26 -12.37
N ARG A 117 -12.44 22.55 -11.98
CA ARG A 117 -12.14 23.61 -10.99
C ARG A 117 -10.81 24.28 -11.24
#